data_AF-A0A3P8YKF5-F1
#
_entry.id   AF-A0A3P8YKF5-F1
#
_cell.length_a   1.000
_cell.length_b   1.000
_cell.length_c   1.000
_cell.angle_alpha   90.00
_cell.angle_beta   90.00
_cell.angle_gamma   90.00
#
_symmetry.space_group_name_H-M   'P 1'
#
loop_
_entity.id
_entity.type
_entity.pdbx_description
1 polymer ?
#
loop_
_entity_poly.entity_id
_entity_poly.type
_entity_poly.pdbx_seq_one_letter_code
_entity_poly.pdbx_strand_id
1 'polypeptide(L)'
;VLYGAVDQTRWAEGFPACGGQKQSPIDIQRQNVRHNPDLLEPVLTGYAAQKGNFVMNNNGYTVLINLPPSMVITRGLPGQYTAIQMHLHWGGMQMESSGAEHTLDGIRYIAELHLVHYNSDKYSSFQEAKDKPDGLAVLAFFFVNGHFENTYYRDFINNLAKVKYAGQSMNISSLDLRSMLPENLNHFFRYQGSLTVPPCYESVLWTVFDTPITLSHNQIKKLETTLMNNNTMWDYYRMVQPLNDRVVESSFVPRLRKGSMYRKPAQARWDFHSVFGIQNLQVTKSKEKKIELVWCHIKRLLCKT
;
A
#
# COMPACT_ATOMS: atom_id res chain seq x y z
N VAL A 1 0.94 -16.26 17.49
CA VAL A 1 2.00 -16.15 16.46
C VAL A 1 2.13 -14.68 16.13
N LEU A 2 3.31 -14.10 16.34
CA LEU A 2 3.60 -12.67 16.21
C LEU A 2 3.71 -12.31 14.72
N TYR A 3 2.66 -11.78 14.09
CA TYR A 3 2.73 -11.36 12.68
C TYR A 3 3.17 -9.90 12.55
N GLY A 4 4.38 -9.59 13.04
CA GLY A 4 5.04 -8.31 12.79
C GLY A 4 5.92 -8.35 11.54
N ALA A 5 6.31 -7.17 11.04
CA ALA A 5 7.18 -6.97 9.88
C ALA A 5 8.52 -7.73 9.89
N VAL A 6 8.96 -8.21 11.06
CA VAL A 6 10.35 -8.61 11.31
C VAL A 6 10.67 -10.04 10.85
N ASP A 7 9.70 -10.85 10.43
CA ASP A 7 9.99 -12.23 9.99
C ASP A 7 9.14 -12.73 8.81
N GLN A 8 8.86 -11.86 7.83
CA GLN A 8 8.12 -12.24 6.62
C GLN A 8 8.87 -13.27 5.76
N THR A 9 10.21 -13.27 5.83
CA THR A 9 11.08 -14.18 5.08
C THR A 9 10.95 -15.63 5.52
N ARG A 10 10.46 -15.89 6.74
CA ARG A 10 10.27 -17.24 7.29
C ARG A 10 8.82 -17.69 7.35
N TRP A 11 7.88 -16.91 6.79
CA TRP A 11 6.47 -17.31 6.75
C TRP A 11 6.27 -18.68 6.10
N ALA A 12 7.07 -19.03 5.08
CA ALA A 12 7.00 -20.32 4.42
C ALA A 12 7.30 -21.53 5.34
N GLU A 13 8.02 -21.33 6.45
CA GLU A 13 8.31 -22.41 7.41
C GLU A 13 7.05 -22.87 8.16
N GLY A 14 6.16 -21.94 8.50
CA GLY A 14 4.89 -22.23 9.17
C GLY A 14 3.69 -22.31 8.23
N PHE A 15 3.79 -21.66 7.07
CA PHE A 15 2.74 -21.53 6.07
C PHE A 15 3.33 -21.78 4.69
N PRO A 16 3.47 -23.05 4.25
CA PRO A 16 4.17 -23.40 3.02
C PRO A 16 3.67 -22.65 1.77
N ALA A 17 2.38 -22.31 1.71
CA ALA A 17 1.82 -21.53 0.61
C ALA A 17 2.42 -20.12 0.47
N CYS A 18 3.01 -19.55 1.53
CA CYS A 18 3.76 -18.28 1.46
C CYS A 18 5.05 -18.37 0.63
N GLY A 19 5.56 -19.57 0.36
CA GLY A 19 6.68 -19.84 -0.56
C GLY A 19 6.26 -20.14 -2.00
N GLY A 20 4.98 -19.91 -2.34
CA GLY A 20 4.45 -20.12 -3.69
C GLY A 20 5.03 -19.18 -4.75
N GLN A 21 4.70 -19.42 -6.02
CA GLN A 21 5.27 -18.70 -7.17
C GLN A 21 4.35 -17.60 -7.72
N LYS A 22 3.15 -17.43 -7.16
CA LYS A 22 2.15 -16.41 -7.53
C LYS A 22 1.77 -15.55 -6.33
N GLN A 23 2.77 -15.20 -5.52
CA GLN A 23 2.57 -14.41 -4.31
C GLN A 23 2.31 -12.93 -4.60
N SER A 24 1.70 -12.25 -3.65
CA SER A 24 1.41 -10.80 -3.62
C SER A 24 1.99 -10.16 -2.35
N PRO A 25 2.24 -8.83 -2.33
CA PRO A 25 2.06 -7.88 -3.43
C PRO A 25 3.17 -7.99 -4.50
N ILE A 26 3.06 -7.25 -5.60
CA ILE A 26 4.08 -7.18 -6.66
C ILE A 26 4.45 -5.73 -6.98
N ASP A 27 5.60 -5.55 -7.64
CA ASP A 27 5.91 -4.31 -8.35
C ASP A 27 5.24 -4.32 -9.73
N ILE A 28 4.30 -3.40 -9.95
CA ILE A 28 3.65 -3.21 -11.26
C ILE A 28 4.54 -2.29 -12.08
N GLN A 29 5.19 -2.83 -13.11
CA GLN A 29 5.98 -2.03 -14.04
C GLN A 29 5.11 -1.66 -15.25
N ARG A 30 4.70 -0.40 -15.35
CA ARG A 30 3.78 0.10 -16.39
C ARG A 30 4.27 -0.19 -17.81
N GLN A 31 5.58 -0.28 -17.99
CA GLN A 31 6.21 -0.62 -19.28
C GLN A 31 6.08 -2.09 -19.69
N ASN A 32 5.79 -2.99 -18.75
CA ASN A 32 5.71 -4.43 -18.97
C ASN A 32 4.28 -4.98 -18.89
N VAL A 33 3.29 -4.14 -18.58
CA VAL A 33 1.89 -4.59 -18.53
C VAL A 33 1.34 -4.80 -19.93
N ARG A 34 0.42 -5.75 -20.05
CA ARG A 34 -0.30 -6.01 -21.29
C ARG A 34 -1.63 -5.26 -21.28
N HIS A 35 -1.79 -4.27 -22.16
CA HIS A 35 -3.09 -3.61 -22.33
C HIS A 35 -4.13 -4.64 -22.81
N ASN A 36 -5.25 -4.70 -22.11
CA ASN A 36 -6.39 -5.56 -22.41
C ASN A 36 -7.67 -4.70 -22.44
N PRO A 37 -8.21 -4.37 -23.62
CA PRO A 37 -9.39 -3.52 -23.75
C PRO A 37 -10.69 -4.20 -23.29
N ASP A 38 -10.68 -5.52 -23.07
CA ASP A 38 -11.83 -6.27 -22.58
C ASP A 38 -11.99 -6.19 -21.05
N LEU A 39 -11.03 -5.57 -20.35
CA LEU A 39 -11.12 -5.29 -18.92
C LEU A 39 -12.13 -4.17 -18.65
N LEU A 40 -13.35 -4.57 -18.30
CA LEU A 40 -14.43 -3.65 -17.95
C LEU A 40 -14.28 -3.11 -16.52
N GLU A 41 -14.71 -1.85 -16.32
CA GLU A 41 -14.84 -1.23 -14.99
C GLU A 41 -15.67 -2.12 -14.04
N PRO A 42 -15.18 -2.41 -12.82
CA PRO A 42 -15.95 -3.15 -11.83
C PRO A 42 -17.23 -2.40 -11.42
N VAL A 43 -18.38 -3.07 -11.50
CA VAL A 43 -19.66 -2.51 -11.08
C VAL A 43 -19.92 -2.88 -9.63
N LEU A 44 -19.88 -1.86 -8.75
CA LEU A 44 -20.02 -2.00 -7.30
C LEU A 44 -21.48 -1.78 -6.87
N THR A 45 -22.23 -2.85 -6.67
CA THR A 45 -23.63 -2.80 -6.22
C THR A 45 -23.72 -2.80 -4.70
N GLY A 46 -24.51 -1.88 -4.13
CA GLY A 46 -24.67 -1.74 -2.68
C GLY A 46 -23.57 -0.94 -1.98
N TYR A 47 -22.64 -0.28 -2.67
CA TYR A 47 -21.54 0.44 -2.01
C TYR A 47 -21.90 1.88 -1.60
N ALA A 48 -23.02 2.41 -2.09
CA ALA A 48 -23.53 3.72 -1.69
C ALA A 48 -23.91 3.75 -0.20
N ALA A 49 -24.22 4.95 0.31
CA ALA A 49 -24.59 5.18 1.70
C ALA A 49 -25.62 4.18 2.24
N GLN A 50 -25.21 3.40 3.24
CA GLN A 50 -26.05 2.47 3.98
C GLN A 50 -26.06 2.83 5.46
N LYS A 51 -27.20 2.64 6.12
CA LYS A 51 -27.32 2.61 7.58
C LYS A 51 -27.22 1.16 8.05
N GLY A 52 -26.60 0.93 9.19
CA GLY A 52 -26.43 -0.42 9.72
C GLY A 52 -25.49 -0.44 10.90
N ASN A 53 -25.03 -1.64 11.23
CA ASN A 53 -24.01 -1.83 12.24
C ASN A 53 -22.74 -2.38 11.59
N PHE A 54 -21.78 -1.50 11.31
CA PHE A 54 -20.50 -1.87 10.71
C PHE A 54 -19.43 -1.93 11.80
N VAL A 55 -18.91 -3.12 12.08
CA VAL A 55 -17.87 -3.31 13.08
C VAL A 55 -16.54 -2.85 12.51
N MET A 56 -15.95 -1.83 13.12
CA MET A 56 -14.57 -1.39 12.91
C MET A 56 -13.71 -1.92 14.05
N ASN A 57 -12.58 -2.56 13.75
CA ASN A 57 -11.69 -3.07 14.80
C ASN A 57 -10.22 -2.97 14.43
N ASN A 58 -9.40 -2.84 15.47
CA ASN A 58 -7.96 -3.01 15.39
C ASN A 58 -7.64 -4.47 15.74
N ASN A 59 -7.16 -5.25 14.78
CA ASN A 59 -6.81 -6.66 15.00
C ASN A 59 -5.34 -6.88 15.43
N GLY A 60 -4.60 -5.79 15.67
CA GLY A 60 -3.18 -5.79 16.00
C GLY A 60 -2.24 -5.74 14.79
N TYR A 61 -2.76 -5.86 13.57
CA TYR A 61 -1.99 -5.81 12.32
C TYR A 61 -2.49 -4.73 11.36
N THR A 62 -3.79 -4.45 11.40
CA THR A 62 -4.46 -3.43 10.61
C THR A 62 -5.69 -2.91 11.37
N VAL A 63 -6.30 -1.86 10.84
CA VAL A 63 -7.67 -1.48 11.13
C VAL A 63 -8.56 -1.95 9.99
N LEU A 64 -9.64 -2.64 10.34
CA LEU A 64 -10.57 -3.19 9.36
C LEU A 64 -12.02 -2.84 9.69
N ILE A 65 -12.87 -2.86 8.67
CA ILE A 65 -14.33 -2.75 8.80
C ILE A 65 -14.97 -3.95 8.12
N ASN A 66 -15.85 -4.65 8.85
CA ASN A 66 -16.67 -5.72 8.27
C ASN A 66 -17.71 -5.14 7.31
N LEU A 67 -17.78 -5.69 6.10
CA LEU A 67 -18.70 -5.24 5.05
C LEU A 67 -19.89 -6.21 4.95
N PRO A 68 -21.11 -5.69 4.72
CA PRO A 68 -22.31 -6.51 4.64
C PRO A 68 -22.37 -7.28 3.31
N PRO A 69 -23.09 -8.42 3.26
CA PRO A 69 -23.27 -9.19 2.03
C PRO A 69 -24.10 -8.45 0.96
N SER A 70 -24.71 -7.31 1.31
CA SER A 70 -25.38 -6.42 0.34
C SER A 70 -24.41 -5.71 -0.61
N MET A 71 -23.11 -5.69 -0.30
CA MET A 71 -22.06 -5.14 -1.15
C MET A 71 -21.50 -6.23 -2.06
N VAL A 72 -21.72 -6.09 -3.37
CA VAL A 72 -21.34 -7.11 -4.37
C VAL A 72 -20.73 -6.44 -5.60
N ILE A 73 -19.64 -7.01 -6.11
CA ILE A 73 -19.14 -6.72 -7.46
C ILE A 73 -19.95 -7.57 -8.43
N THR A 74 -20.81 -6.94 -9.24
CA THR A 74 -21.76 -7.65 -10.11
C THR A 74 -21.27 -7.77 -11.56
N ARG A 75 -20.31 -6.95 -11.98
CA ARG A 75 -19.65 -7.00 -13.31
C ARG A 75 -18.20 -6.53 -13.23
N GLY A 76 -17.41 -6.80 -14.27
CA GLY A 76 -15.98 -6.44 -14.37
C GLY A 76 -15.01 -7.51 -13.83
N LEU A 77 -15.56 -8.60 -13.29
CA LEU A 77 -14.87 -9.81 -12.86
C LEU A 77 -15.53 -11.06 -13.50
N PRO A 78 -14.85 -12.24 -13.51
CA PRO A 78 -15.40 -13.47 -14.09
C PRO A 78 -16.66 -14.04 -13.43
N GLY A 79 -17.11 -13.46 -12.32
CA GLY A 79 -18.31 -13.83 -11.58
C GLY A 79 -18.70 -12.72 -10.61
N GLN A 80 -19.71 -12.98 -9.78
CA GLN A 80 -20.10 -12.10 -8.69
C GLN A 80 -19.22 -12.35 -7.47
N TYR A 81 -18.79 -11.24 -6.85
CA TYR A 81 -17.94 -11.28 -5.67
C TYR A 81 -18.55 -10.46 -4.54
N THR A 82 -18.93 -11.13 -3.45
CA THR A 82 -19.54 -10.48 -2.28
C THR A 82 -18.46 -9.99 -1.32
N ALA A 83 -18.60 -8.76 -0.84
CA ALA A 83 -17.67 -8.12 0.08
C ALA A 83 -17.64 -8.84 1.45
N ILE A 84 -16.47 -8.79 2.09
CA ILE A 84 -16.22 -9.38 3.41
C ILE A 84 -15.78 -8.29 4.37
N GLN A 85 -14.74 -7.55 3.99
CA GLN A 85 -14.13 -6.52 4.81
C GLN A 85 -13.34 -5.54 3.94
N MET A 86 -13.09 -4.36 4.51
CA MET A 86 -12.02 -3.48 4.07
C MET A 86 -10.96 -3.33 5.15
N HIS A 87 -9.71 -3.14 4.75
CA HIS A 87 -8.59 -2.85 5.67
C HIS A 87 -7.51 -2.02 4.98
N LEU A 88 -6.61 -1.43 5.77
CA LEU A 88 -5.54 -0.57 5.26
C LEU A 88 -4.16 -1.14 5.59
N HIS A 89 -3.19 -0.85 4.74
CA HIS A 89 -1.76 -0.97 5.01
C HIS A 89 -1.14 0.43 4.98
N TRP A 90 -0.22 0.74 5.89
CA TRP A 90 0.42 2.04 5.99
C TRP A 90 1.84 1.91 6.53
N GLY A 91 2.65 2.95 6.30
CA GLY A 91 4.04 3.01 6.74
C GLY A 91 4.19 3.59 8.16
N GLY A 92 5.42 3.86 8.58
CA GLY A 92 5.69 4.56 9.84
C GLY A 92 6.87 5.54 9.81
N MET A 93 6.76 6.61 10.60
CA MET A 93 7.61 7.82 10.63
C MET A 93 7.15 8.93 9.68
N GLN A 94 7.19 10.16 10.20
CA GLN A 94 6.57 11.36 9.62
C GLN A 94 6.94 11.54 8.13
N MET A 95 6.00 11.22 7.24
CA MET A 95 5.97 11.53 5.80
C MET A 95 7.05 10.91 4.89
N GLU A 96 8.12 10.36 5.42
CA GLU A 96 9.19 9.75 4.61
C GLU A 96 8.96 8.25 4.35
N SER A 97 8.17 7.58 5.18
CA SER A 97 7.85 6.17 5.02
C SER A 97 6.62 5.97 4.15
N SER A 98 6.79 5.19 3.09
CA SER A 98 5.68 4.67 2.28
C SER A 98 5.34 3.26 2.75
N GLY A 99 4.06 2.92 2.90
CA GLY A 99 3.64 1.59 3.36
C GLY A 99 2.41 1.00 2.68
N ALA A 100 2.10 1.46 1.46
CA ALA A 100 1.35 0.64 0.51
C ALA A 100 2.04 -0.72 0.32
N GLU A 101 1.30 -1.78 -0.01
CA GLU A 101 1.86 -3.11 -0.24
C GLU A 101 2.43 -3.23 -1.66
N HIS A 102 1.61 -2.90 -2.67
CA HIS A 102 2.01 -2.84 -4.06
C HIS A 102 2.94 -1.64 -4.30
N THR A 103 3.80 -1.78 -5.31
CA THR A 103 4.57 -0.68 -5.85
C THR A 103 4.25 -0.49 -7.33
N LEU A 104 4.50 0.71 -7.82
CA LEU A 104 4.22 1.08 -9.20
C LEU A 104 5.46 1.76 -9.78
N ASP A 105 6.10 1.10 -10.74
CA ASP A 105 7.43 1.47 -11.25
C ASP A 105 8.47 1.64 -10.13
N GLY A 106 8.47 0.74 -9.15
CA GLY A 106 9.35 0.76 -7.97
C GLY A 106 8.97 1.78 -6.90
N ILE A 107 7.93 2.60 -7.11
CA ILE A 107 7.48 3.60 -6.15
C ILE A 107 6.45 2.99 -5.20
N ARG A 108 6.73 3.03 -3.89
CA ARG A 108 5.76 2.68 -2.84
C ARG A 108 4.96 3.92 -2.47
N TYR A 109 3.64 3.77 -2.33
CA TYR A 109 2.74 4.85 -1.91
C TYR A 109 2.59 4.87 -0.38
N ILE A 110 2.01 5.95 0.17
CA ILE A 110 1.97 6.20 1.61
C ILE A 110 1.19 5.10 2.36
N ALA A 111 0.05 4.70 1.80
CA ALA A 111 -0.80 3.65 2.33
C ALA A 111 -1.57 2.98 1.17
N GLU A 112 -2.23 1.87 1.47
CA GLU A 112 -3.06 1.13 0.52
C GLU A 112 -4.32 0.59 1.19
N LEU A 113 -5.48 0.80 0.56
CA LEU A 113 -6.75 0.22 0.95
C LEU A 113 -6.96 -1.10 0.22
N HIS A 114 -7.37 -2.13 0.93
CA HIS A 114 -7.86 -3.38 0.37
C HIS A 114 -9.35 -3.57 0.66
N LEU A 115 -10.14 -3.80 -0.38
CA LEU A 115 -11.51 -4.30 -0.26
C LEU A 115 -11.54 -5.77 -0.65
N VAL A 116 -11.85 -6.65 0.29
CA VAL A 116 -11.77 -8.10 0.13
C VAL A 116 -13.15 -8.68 -0.14
N HIS A 117 -13.23 -9.52 -1.17
CA HIS A 117 -14.45 -10.18 -1.60
C HIS A 117 -14.20 -11.67 -1.84
N TYR A 118 -15.23 -12.49 -1.71
CA TYR A 118 -15.19 -13.90 -2.16
C TYR A 118 -16.13 -14.12 -3.34
N ASN A 119 -15.81 -15.08 -4.18
CA ASN A 119 -16.60 -15.50 -5.34
C ASN A 119 -17.88 -16.19 -4.86
N SER A 120 -18.96 -15.41 -4.77
CA SER A 120 -20.26 -15.86 -4.26
C SER A 120 -21.12 -16.54 -5.33
N ASP A 121 -20.70 -16.51 -6.59
CA ASP A 121 -21.30 -17.35 -7.63
C ASP A 121 -20.91 -18.82 -7.48
N LYS A 122 -19.72 -19.10 -6.92
CA LYS A 122 -19.16 -20.47 -6.84
C LYS A 122 -19.10 -21.05 -5.44
N TYR A 123 -18.94 -20.22 -4.42
CA TYR A 123 -18.72 -20.67 -3.05
C TYR A 123 -19.74 -20.06 -2.11
N SER A 124 -20.19 -20.81 -1.10
CA SER A 124 -21.21 -20.35 -0.17
C SER A 124 -20.67 -19.41 0.91
N SER A 125 -19.34 -19.30 1.05
CA SER A 125 -18.69 -18.49 2.07
C SER A 125 -17.23 -18.17 1.75
N PHE A 126 -16.68 -17.15 2.42
CA PHE A 126 -15.24 -16.89 2.44
C PHE A 126 -14.43 -18.10 2.89
N GLN A 127 -14.88 -18.84 3.91
CA GLN A 127 -14.17 -20.00 4.46
C GLN A 127 -13.97 -21.10 3.41
N GLU A 128 -14.94 -21.30 2.54
CA GLU A 128 -14.86 -22.25 1.43
C GLU A 128 -13.98 -21.73 0.28
N ALA A 129 -14.07 -20.43 0.00
CA ALA A 129 -13.40 -19.81 -1.14
C ALA A 129 -11.91 -19.51 -0.91
N LYS A 130 -11.50 -19.24 0.33
CA LYS A 130 -10.20 -18.59 0.65
C LYS A 130 -8.95 -19.30 0.11
N ASP A 131 -9.01 -20.60 -0.15
CA ASP A 131 -7.90 -21.41 -0.65
C ASP A 131 -8.10 -21.88 -2.11
N LYS A 132 -9.15 -21.40 -2.78
CA LYS A 132 -9.48 -21.78 -4.15
C LYS A 132 -8.86 -20.79 -5.14
N PRO A 133 -8.33 -21.25 -6.30
CA PRO A 133 -7.62 -20.39 -7.25
C PRO A 133 -8.40 -19.16 -7.77
N ASP A 134 -9.72 -19.22 -7.76
CA ASP A 134 -10.64 -18.14 -8.19
C ASP A 134 -11.56 -17.67 -7.07
N GLY A 135 -11.19 -18.00 -5.83
CA GLY A 135 -12.03 -17.85 -4.66
C GLY A 135 -12.18 -16.43 -4.16
N LEU A 136 -11.18 -15.58 -4.35
CA LEU A 136 -11.17 -14.22 -3.81
C LEU A 136 -10.91 -13.18 -4.91
N ALA A 137 -11.44 -11.99 -4.68
CA ALA A 137 -11.06 -10.79 -5.43
C ALA A 137 -10.77 -9.65 -4.46
N VAL A 138 -9.65 -8.95 -4.68
CA VAL A 138 -9.27 -7.80 -3.88
C VAL A 138 -9.15 -6.57 -4.78
N LEU A 139 -9.87 -5.51 -4.40
CA LEU A 139 -9.73 -4.18 -4.99
C LEU A 139 -8.75 -3.38 -4.13
N ALA A 140 -7.71 -2.82 -4.76
CA ALA A 140 -6.62 -2.15 -4.08
C ALA A 140 -6.47 -0.70 -4.55
N PHE A 141 -6.37 0.23 -3.59
CA PHE A 141 -6.29 1.66 -3.87
C PHE A 141 -5.15 2.30 -3.10
N PHE A 142 -4.24 2.96 -3.82
CA PHE A 142 -3.16 3.72 -3.19
C PHE A 142 -3.69 4.99 -2.52
N PHE A 143 -3.07 5.39 -1.43
CA PHE A 143 -3.23 6.71 -0.84
C PHE A 143 -2.06 7.63 -1.15
N VAL A 144 -2.37 8.90 -1.45
CA VAL A 144 -1.39 9.98 -1.63
C VAL A 144 -1.66 11.14 -0.66
N ASN A 145 -0.60 11.89 -0.36
CA ASN A 145 -0.69 13.10 0.44
C ASN A 145 -1.25 14.26 -0.39
N GLY A 146 -2.22 14.96 0.18
CA GLY A 146 -2.78 16.19 -0.36
C GLY A 146 -2.92 17.28 0.71
N HIS A 147 -3.34 18.46 0.27
CA HIS A 147 -3.49 19.62 1.14
C HIS A 147 -4.82 19.64 1.90
N PHE A 148 -5.90 19.20 1.27
CA PHE A 148 -7.25 19.31 1.82
C PHE A 148 -7.70 18.03 2.50
N GLU A 149 -8.49 18.18 3.57
CA GLU A 149 -9.11 17.05 4.25
C GLU A 149 -10.07 16.31 3.31
N ASN A 150 -9.93 14.99 3.25
CA ASN A 150 -10.90 14.14 2.59
C ASN A 150 -12.07 13.89 3.54
N THR A 151 -13.20 14.56 3.29
CA THR A 151 -14.37 14.52 4.16
C THR A 151 -15.01 13.13 4.23
N TYR A 152 -14.90 12.32 3.18
CA TYR A 152 -15.40 10.94 3.15
C TYR A 152 -14.62 10.01 4.08
N TYR A 153 -13.35 10.32 4.39
CA TYR A 153 -12.53 9.60 5.36
C TYR A 153 -12.55 10.19 6.78
N ARG A 154 -13.21 11.33 6.99
CA ARG A 154 -13.15 12.05 8.27
C ARG A 154 -13.58 11.19 9.46
N ASP A 155 -14.71 10.51 9.33
CA ASP A 155 -15.26 9.70 10.44
C ASP A 155 -14.41 8.45 10.68
N PHE A 156 -13.94 7.80 9.62
CA PHE A 156 -12.99 6.69 9.71
C PHE A 156 -11.73 7.09 10.49
N ILE A 157 -11.08 8.17 10.07
CA ILE A 157 -9.83 8.66 10.68
C ILE A 157 -10.06 9.10 12.14
N ASN A 158 -11.17 9.75 12.45
CA ASN A 158 -11.49 10.16 13.82
C ASN A 158 -11.80 8.96 14.73
N ASN A 159 -12.39 7.90 14.18
CA ASN A 159 -12.71 6.68 14.92
C ASN A 159 -11.48 5.81 15.25
N LEU A 160 -10.33 6.02 14.60
CA LEU A 160 -9.08 5.32 14.94
C LEU A 160 -8.73 5.43 16.44
N ALA A 161 -8.97 6.60 17.05
CA ALA A 161 -8.70 6.82 18.47
C ALA A 161 -9.60 5.99 19.41
N LYS A 162 -10.76 5.54 18.92
CA LYS A 162 -11.71 4.69 19.68
C LYS A 162 -11.37 3.20 19.58
N VAL A 163 -10.55 2.81 18.60
CA VAL A 163 -10.02 1.45 18.42
C VAL A 163 -8.49 1.46 18.48
N LYS A 164 -7.95 2.29 19.38
CA LYS A 164 -6.52 2.57 19.47
C LYS A 164 -5.68 1.32 19.68
N TYR A 165 -6.09 0.43 20.58
CA TYR A 165 -5.32 -0.75 20.98
C TYR A 165 -5.83 -2.01 20.28
N ALA A 166 -4.90 -2.92 19.96
CA ALA A 166 -5.21 -4.23 19.41
C ALA A 166 -6.29 -4.96 20.24
N GLY A 167 -7.26 -5.55 19.54
CA GLY A 167 -8.42 -6.21 20.13
C GLY A 167 -9.62 -5.29 20.38
N GLN A 168 -9.46 -3.96 20.30
CA GLN A 168 -10.58 -3.03 20.42
C GLN A 168 -11.43 -3.01 19.14
N SER A 169 -12.74 -2.91 19.34
CA SER A 169 -13.74 -2.79 18.29
C SER A 169 -14.77 -1.73 18.63
N MET A 170 -15.36 -1.12 17.61
CA MET A 170 -16.50 -0.23 17.74
C MET A 170 -17.48 -0.44 16.60
N ASN A 171 -18.69 0.07 16.80
CA ASN A 171 -19.75 0.05 15.79
C ASN A 171 -19.86 1.41 15.11
N ILE A 172 -19.94 1.41 13.78
CA ILE A 172 -20.24 2.58 12.96
C ILE A 172 -21.68 2.42 12.45
N SER A 173 -22.49 3.47 12.57
CA SER A 173 -23.93 3.44 12.26
C SER A 173 -24.27 3.63 10.78
N SER A 174 -23.32 4.11 9.99
CA SER A 174 -23.47 4.31 8.54
C SER A 174 -22.14 4.22 7.83
N LEU A 175 -22.15 3.72 6.60
CA LEU A 175 -20.98 3.62 5.75
C LEU A 175 -21.40 3.96 4.30
N ASP A 176 -20.68 4.89 3.69
CA ASP A 176 -20.76 5.16 2.25
C ASP A 176 -19.41 4.84 1.62
N LEU A 177 -19.21 3.55 1.33
CA LEU A 177 -17.93 3.06 0.82
C LEU A 177 -17.67 3.57 -0.59
N ARG A 178 -18.71 3.77 -1.41
CA ARG A 178 -18.57 4.30 -2.78
C ARG A 178 -17.93 5.68 -2.79
N SER A 179 -18.34 6.56 -1.87
CA SER A 179 -17.81 7.92 -1.74
C SER A 179 -16.38 7.95 -1.19
N MET A 180 -15.91 6.87 -0.55
CA MET A 180 -14.52 6.72 -0.13
C MET A 180 -13.59 6.30 -1.29
N LEU A 181 -14.12 5.82 -2.42
CA LEU A 181 -13.34 5.39 -3.58
C LEU A 181 -13.16 6.52 -4.60
N PRO A 182 -12.15 6.43 -5.49
CA PRO A 182 -12.04 7.34 -6.63
C PRO A 182 -13.32 7.38 -7.47
N GLU A 183 -13.63 8.53 -8.06
CA GLU A 183 -14.81 8.67 -8.93
C GLU A 183 -14.71 7.76 -10.15
N ASN A 184 -13.53 7.70 -10.77
CA ASN A 184 -13.25 6.91 -11.97
C ASN A 184 -12.52 5.61 -11.62
N LEU A 185 -13.18 4.47 -11.86
CA LEU A 185 -12.63 3.13 -11.67
C LEU A 185 -12.28 2.43 -13.00
N ASN A 186 -12.18 3.16 -14.10
CA ASN A 186 -11.86 2.60 -15.42
C ASN A 186 -10.37 2.27 -15.60
N HIS A 187 -9.47 2.86 -14.81
CA HIS A 187 -8.02 2.67 -14.96
C HIS A 187 -7.45 1.82 -13.82
N PHE A 188 -7.13 0.57 -14.15
CA PHE A 188 -6.59 -0.39 -13.20
C PHE A 188 -5.67 -1.41 -13.86
N PHE A 189 -4.96 -2.14 -13.01
CA PHE A 189 -4.17 -3.31 -13.35
C PHE A 189 -4.83 -4.57 -12.77
N ARG A 190 -4.70 -5.69 -13.48
CA ARG A 190 -5.32 -6.97 -13.13
C ARG A 190 -4.27 -8.09 -13.16
N TYR A 191 -4.19 -8.89 -12.10
CA TYR A 191 -3.32 -10.06 -12.07
C TYR A 191 -3.78 -11.12 -11.04
N GLN A 192 -3.32 -12.36 -11.21
CA GLN A 192 -3.55 -13.44 -10.26
C GLN A 192 -2.45 -13.48 -9.20
N GLY A 193 -2.84 -13.52 -7.93
CA GLY A 193 -1.95 -13.37 -6.80
C GLY A 193 -2.39 -14.14 -5.55
N SER A 194 -1.88 -13.70 -4.40
CA SER A 194 -2.15 -14.33 -3.12
C SER A 194 -2.75 -13.37 -2.10
N LEU A 195 -3.19 -13.91 -0.97
CA LEU A 195 -3.26 -13.15 0.27
C LEU A 195 -1.85 -12.63 0.63
N THR A 196 -1.75 -11.40 1.14
CA THR A 196 -0.49 -10.77 1.55
C THR A 196 -0.13 -11.02 3.01
N VAL A 197 -0.95 -11.81 3.70
CA VAL A 197 -0.72 -12.29 5.06
C VAL A 197 -0.84 -13.81 5.10
N PRO A 198 -0.18 -14.50 6.03
CA PRO A 198 -0.36 -15.93 6.22
C PRO A 198 -1.83 -16.33 6.34
N PRO A 199 -2.26 -17.43 5.70
CA PRO A 199 -1.46 -18.47 5.06
C PRO A 199 -1.03 -18.22 3.61
N CYS A 200 -1.19 -17.01 3.07
CA CYS A 200 -0.74 -16.62 1.72
C CYS A 200 -1.27 -17.48 0.56
N TYR A 201 -2.50 -17.98 0.65
CA TYR A 201 -3.11 -18.74 -0.44
C TYR A 201 -3.12 -17.94 -1.74
N GLU A 202 -2.74 -18.60 -2.84
CA GLU A 202 -2.73 -18.07 -4.22
C GLU A 202 -4.15 -18.14 -4.82
N SER A 203 -5.07 -17.44 -4.17
CA SER A 203 -6.52 -17.51 -4.40
C SER A 203 -7.13 -16.18 -4.84
N VAL A 204 -6.31 -15.16 -5.10
CA VAL A 204 -6.77 -13.77 -5.22
C VAL A 204 -6.62 -13.24 -6.64
N LEU A 205 -7.73 -12.81 -7.24
CA LEU A 205 -7.75 -11.94 -8.41
C LEU A 205 -7.62 -10.48 -7.97
N TRP A 206 -6.43 -9.89 -8.16
CA TRP A 206 -6.13 -8.52 -7.75
C TRP A 206 -6.56 -7.51 -8.81
N THR A 207 -7.21 -6.43 -8.37
CA THR A 207 -7.46 -5.23 -9.17
C THR A 207 -6.83 -4.03 -8.47
N VAL A 208 -5.73 -3.49 -9.02
CA VAL A 208 -5.00 -2.36 -8.43
C VAL A 208 -5.27 -1.10 -9.24
N PHE A 209 -5.92 -0.10 -8.64
CA PHE A 209 -6.35 1.12 -9.33
C PHE A 209 -5.21 2.12 -9.49
N ASP A 210 -5.08 2.72 -10.68
CA ASP A 210 -4.04 3.73 -10.98
C ASP A 210 -4.39 5.10 -10.38
N THR A 211 -5.68 5.41 -10.23
CA THR A 211 -6.15 6.64 -9.58
C THR A 211 -6.06 6.50 -8.06
N PRO A 212 -5.22 7.29 -7.37
CA PRO A 212 -5.07 7.20 -5.93
C PRO A 212 -6.20 7.95 -5.18
N ILE A 213 -6.37 7.61 -3.91
CA ILE A 213 -7.20 8.34 -2.95
C ILE A 213 -6.32 9.37 -2.23
N THR A 214 -6.76 10.63 -2.22
CA THR A 214 -6.02 11.70 -1.54
C THR A 214 -6.49 11.85 -0.11
N LEU A 215 -5.55 11.89 0.84
CA LEU A 215 -5.80 12.26 2.24
C LEU A 215 -4.98 13.50 2.59
N SER A 216 -5.49 14.34 3.49
CA SER A 216 -4.69 15.44 4.03
C SER A 216 -3.49 14.92 4.81
N HIS A 217 -2.45 15.74 4.92
CA HIS A 217 -1.30 15.46 5.78
C HIS A 217 -1.72 15.08 7.22
N ASN A 218 -2.70 15.78 7.79
CA ASN A 218 -3.18 15.49 9.15
C ASN A 218 -3.90 14.13 9.25
N GLN A 219 -4.63 13.71 8.21
CA GLN A 219 -5.28 12.40 8.17
C GLN A 219 -4.24 11.28 8.07
N ILE A 220 -3.23 11.44 7.22
CA ILE A 220 -2.10 10.49 7.10
C ILE A 220 -1.38 10.36 8.44
N LYS A 221 -1.02 11.49 9.06
CA LYS A 221 -0.37 11.49 10.38
C LYS A 221 -1.20 10.74 11.41
N LYS A 222 -2.52 10.96 11.45
CA LYS A 222 -3.41 10.22 12.36
C LYS A 222 -3.42 8.72 12.07
N LEU A 223 -3.45 8.31 10.81
CA LEU A 223 -3.38 6.90 10.42
C LEU A 223 -2.07 6.27 10.92
N GLU A 224 -0.93 6.93 10.68
CA GLU A 224 0.40 6.44 11.05
C GLU A 224 0.62 6.41 12.56
N THR A 225 0.07 7.35 13.35
CA THR A 225 0.47 7.50 14.76
C THR A 225 -0.56 7.05 15.80
N THR A 226 -1.79 6.68 15.39
CA THR A 226 -2.87 6.42 16.36
C THR A 226 -2.87 4.99 16.87
N LEU A 227 -2.79 4.00 15.97
CA LEU A 227 -3.04 2.60 16.30
C LEU A 227 -1.83 1.93 16.97
N MET A 228 -2.09 1.05 17.93
CA MET A 228 -1.08 0.42 18.76
C MET A 228 -1.30 -1.09 18.92
N ASN A 229 -0.19 -1.83 18.92
CA ASN A 229 -0.06 -3.22 19.32
C ASN A 229 1.30 -3.39 20.04
N ASN A 230 1.31 -3.27 21.37
CA ASN A 230 2.49 -3.03 22.22
C ASN A 230 3.24 -1.73 21.92
N ASN A 231 3.56 -1.47 20.65
CA ASN A 231 4.12 -0.23 20.10
C ASN A 231 3.15 0.37 19.08
N THR A 232 3.45 1.57 18.58
CA THR A 232 2.73 2.12 17.42
C THR A 232 2.79 1.16 16.24
N MET A 233 1.66 0.95 15.57
CA MET A 233 1.55 0.04 14.45
C MET A 233 2.12 0.68 13.18
N TRP A 234 3.38 0.37 12.89
CA TRP A 234 4.11 0.84 11.71
C TRP A 234 4.56 -0.33 10.85
N ASP A 235 4.61 -0.08 9.53
CA ASP A 235 5.21 -0.98 8.54
C ASP A 235 4.65 -2.41 8.55
N TYR A 236 3.35 -2.55 8.86
CA TYR A 236 2.60 -3.80 8.74
C TYR A 236 2.13 -4.02 7.29
N TYR A 237 3.09 -4.07 6.37
CA TYR A 237 2.89 -4.42 4.96
C TYR A 237 3.92 -5.47 4.53
N ARG A 238 3.55 -6.33 3.58
CA ARG A 238 4.42 -7.35 3.01
C ARG A 238 5.34 -6.74 1.95
N MET A 239 6.59 -7.19 1.92
CA MET A 239 7.51 -6.85 0.84
C MET A 239 7.00 -7.37 -0.52
N VAL A 240 7.35 -6.65 -1.61
CA VAL A 240 6.99 -7.10 -2.97
C VAL A 240 7.60 -8.45 -3.29
N GLN A 241 6.81 -9.28 -3.95
CA GLN A 241 7.14 -10.64 -4.33
C GLN A 241 7.50 -10.69 -5.82
N PRO A 242 8.34 -11.65 -6.25
CA PRO A 242 8.68 -11.80 -7.66
C PRO A 242 7.43 -11.99 -8.53
N LEU A 243 7.42 -11.33 -9.70
CA LEU A 243 6.34 -11.52 -10.67
C LEU A 243 6.31 -12.95 -11.22
N ASN A 244 7.50 -13.56 -11.37
CA ASN A 244 7.70 -14.85 -12.04
C ASN A 244 7.07 -14.84 -13.45
N ASP A 245 6.43 -15.92 -13.88
CA ASP A 245 5.87 -16.06 -15.23
C ASP A 245 4.50 -15.38 -15.42
N ARG A 246 4.05 -14.57 -14.45
CA ARG A 246 2.74 -13.92 -14.51
C ARG A 246 2.77 -12.70 -15.43
N VAL A 247 1.64 -12.43 -16.08
CA VAL A 247 1.38 -11.19 -16.81
C VAL A 247 0.46 -10.31 -15.99
N VAL A 248 0.80 -9.03 -15.88
CA VAL A 248 -0.11 -8.00 -15.37
C VAL A 248 -0.82 -7.39 -16.56
N GLU A 249 -2.15 -7.38 -16.53
CA GLU A 249 -2.98 -6.73 -17.53
C GLU A 249 -3.35 -5.32 -17.10
N SER A 250 -3.64 -4.43 -18.05
CA SER A 250 -4.11 -3.07 -17.78
C SER A 250 -5.35 -2.73 -18.60
N SER A 251 -6.34 -2.08 -17.99
CA SER A 251 -7.58 -1.64 -18.64
C SER A 251 -7.42 -0.36 -19.48
N PHE A 252 -6.23 0.23 -19.47
CA PHE A 252 -5.89 1.45 -20.19
C PHE A 252 -4.48 1.32 -20.77
N VAL A 253 -4.14 2.17 -21.74
CA VAL A 253 -2.77 2.25 -22.25
C VAL A 253 -1.94 3.10 -21.27
N PRO A 254 -0.99 2.52 -20.51
CA PRO A 254 -0.25 3.28 -19.52
C PRO A 254 0.62 4.32 -20.20
N ARG A 255 0.61 5.54 -19.69
CA ARG A 255 1.56 6.56 -20.15
C ARG A 255 2.93 6.22 -19.58
N LEU A 256 3.85 5.80 -20.45
CA LEU A 256 5.26 5.72 -20.09
C LEU A 256 5.71 7.13 -19.72
N ARG A 257 6.31 7.31 -18.54
CA ARG A 257 7.06 8.53 -18.27
C ARG A 257 8.14 8.60 -19.33
N LYS A 258 8.04 9.56 -20.27
CA LYS A 258 9.13 9.88 -21.20
C LYS A 258 10.38 10.01 -20.36
N GLY A 259 11.41 9.23 -20.67
CA GLY A 259 12.64 9.18 -19.91
C GLY A 259 13.10 10.60 -19.58
N SER A 260 12.94 10.99 -18.32
CA SER A 260 13.93 11.86 -17.72
C SER A 260 15.18 11.00 -17.72
N MET A 261 16.00 11.19 -18.74
CA MET A 261 17.40 10.79 -18.70
C MET A 261 17.88 11.16 -17.31
N TYR A 262 18.26 10.17 -16.51
CA TYR A 262 18.87 10.39 -15.20
C TYR A 262 20.09 11.28 -15.47
N ARG A 263 19.92 12.60 -15.42
CA ARG A 263 21.03 13.52 -15.28
C ARG A 263 21.53 13.16 -13.90
N LYS A 264 22.68 12.47 -13.86
CA LYS A 264 23.52 12.44 -12.65
C LYS A 264 23.41 13.83 -12.04
N PRO A 265 23.03 13.98 -10.76
CA PRO A 265 22.98 15.29 -10.17
C PRO A 265 24.34 15.91 -10.46
N ALA A 266 24.35 17.03 -11.19
CA ALA A 266 25.52 17.87 -11.25
C ALA A 266 25.89 18.05 -9.79
N GLN A 267 27.13 17.67 -9.43
CA GLN A 267 27.66 17.86 -8.09
C GLN A 267 27.19 19.23 -7.62
N ALA A 268 26.23 19.22 -6.69
CA ALA A 268 25.80 20.43 -6.04
C ALA A 268 27.06 20.93 -5.36
N ARG A 269 27.67 21.95 -5.96
CA ARG A 269 28.78 22.67 -5.37
C ARG A 269 28.12 23.42 -4.23
N TRP A 270 28.12 22.80 -3.05
CA TRP A 270 27.68 23.42 -1.82
C TRP A 270 28.57 24.65 -1.62
N ASP A 271 28.06 25.83 -1.92
CA ASP A 271 28.70 27.07 -1.53
C ASP A 271 28.62 27.13 0.01
N PHE A 272 29.76 26.84 0.63
CA PHE A 272 29.95 26.63 2.07
C PHE A 272 29.85 27.93 2.92
N HIS A 273 29.08 28.93 2.47
CA HIS A 273 28.97 30.22 3.17
C HIS A 273 27.62 30.46 3.87
N SER A 274 26.64 29.55 3.83
CA SER A 274 25.32 29.80 4.43
C SER A 274 24.94 28.97 5.67
N VAL A 275 25.81 28.09 6.20
CA VAL A 275 25.39 27.14 7.25
C VAL A 275 26.11 27.30 8.61
N PHE A 276 27.15 28.11 8.73
CA PHE A 276 27.75 28.39 10.04
C PHE A 276 28.04 29.87 10.23
N GLY A 277 27.24 30.52 11.08
CA GLY A 277 27.54 31.84 11.63
C GLY A 277 28.76 31.77 12.56
N ILE A 278 29.96 31.82 11.98
CA ILE A 278 31.21 31.97 12.70
C ILE A 278 31.89 33.23 12.18
N GLN A 279 31.90 34.27 13.00
CA GLN A 279 32.66 35.50 12.77
C GLN A 279 34.17 35.21 12.84
N ASN A 280 34.91 35.78 11.88
CA ASN A 280 36.33 36.08 11.89
C ASN A 280 37.31 34.99 12.37
N LEU A 281 37.86 34.23 11.42
CA LEU A 281 39.22 33.71 11.51
C LEU A 281 39.83 33.58 10.11
N GLN A 282 40.86 34.40 9.82
CA GLN A 282 41.69 34.26 8.62
C GLN A 282 42.45 32.92 8.69
N VAL A 283 42.08 31.96 7.84
CA VAL A 283 42.82 30.71 7.66
C VAL A 283 43.78 30.87 6.48
N THR A 284 45.07 30.69 6.72
CA THR A 284 46.12 30.77 5.70
C THR A 284 46.19 29.49 4.87
N LYS A 285 46.59 29.62 3.58
CA LYS A 285 46.67 28.58 2.53
C LYS A 285 47.38 27.27 2.89
N SER A 286 48.04 27.14 4.04
CA SER A 286 48.71 25.89 4.45
C SER A 286 47.78 24.88 5.11
N LYS A 287 46.61 25.30 5.65
CA LYS A 287 45.66 24.39 6.30
C LYS A 287 44.73 23.66 5.31
N GLU A 288 44.50 24.21 4.12
CA GLU A 288 43.67 23.58 3.08
C GLU A 288 44.27 22.25 2.56
N LYS A 289 45.60 22.18 2.39
CA LYS A 289 46.27 20.96 1.92
C LYS A 289 46.18 19.78 2.91
N LYS A 290 46.07 20.05 4.22
CA LYS A 290 45.94 18.98 5.22
C LYS A 290 44.54 18.36 5.23
N ILE A 291 43.50 19.12 4.87
CA ILE A 291 42.12 18.63 4.83
C ILE A 291 41.89 17.75 3.58
N GLU A 292 42.46 18.11 2.42
CA GLU A 292 42.37 17.29 1.21
C GLU A 292 43.01 15.89 1.35
N LEU A 293 44.13 15.79 2.07
CA LEU A 293 44.84 14.51 2.27
C LEU A 293 44.03 13.53 3.14
N VAL A 294 43.33 14.03 4.17
CA VAL A 294 42.47 13.21 5.04
C VAL A 294 41.25 12.68 4.26
N TRP A 295 40.67 13.51 3.38
CA TRP A 295 39.53 13.12 2.54
C TRP A 295 39.88 12.11 1.44
N CYS A 296 41.10 12.15 0.91
CA CYS A 296 41.58 11.17 -0.06
C CYS A 296 41.78 9.77 0.57
N HIS A 297 42.11 9.72 1.86
CA HIS A 297 42.24 8.46 2.61
C HIS A 297 40.88 7.84 2.93
N ILE A 298 39.89 8.65 3.31
CA ILE A 298 38.51 8.19 3.59
C ILE A 298 37.82 7.68 2.32
N LYS A 299 38.02 8.32 1.16
CA LYS A 299 37.49 7.84 -0.14
C LYS A 299 38.06 6.49 -0.57
N ARG A 300 39.31 6.17 -0.20
CA ARG A 300 39.90 4.85 -0.50
C ARG A 300 39.32 3.73 0.36
N LEU A 301 38.87 4.03 1.59
CA LEU A 301 38.24 3.07 2.48
C LEU A 301 36.80 2.75 2.09
N LEU A 302 36.08 3.69 1.46
CA LEU A 302 34.67 3.53 1.07
C LEU A 302 34.43 2.87 -0.31
N CYS A 303 35.48 2.66 -1.12
CA CYS A 303 35.37 1.98 -2.42
C CYS A 303 35.77 0.49 -2.40
N LYS A 304 36.01 -0.07 -1.20
CA LYS A 304 36.16 -1.51 -1.00
C LYS A 304 35.24 -1.95 0.13
N THR A 305 33.94 -2.02 -0.16
CA THR A 305 32.94 -2.82 0.55
C THR A 305 31.72 -2.94 -0.35
#